data_AF-A0A9X8VFC0-F1
#
_entry.id   AF-A0A9X8VFC0-F1
#
_cell.length_a   1.000
_cell.length_b   1.000
_cell.length_c   1.000
_cell.angle_alpha   90.00
_cell.angle_beta   90.00
_cell.angle_gamma   90.00
#
_symmetry.space_group_name_H-M   'P 1'
#
loop_
_entity.id
_entity.type
_entity.pdbx_description
1 polymer ?
#
loop_
_entity_poly.entity_id
_entity_poly.type
_entity_poly.pdbx_seq_one_letter_code
_entity_poly.pdbx_strand_id
1 'polypeptide(L)'
;RTEDAPYVHNVRRVTIEQLSPTFWRVVASYGWRETPNVEEVFHRCGLEGLPCRMSETSFFMSHESLILTKRPWYLYLRGKLFVALSRNALRAPDQFEIPPNRVIELGTQVEI
;
A
#
# COMPACT_ATOMS: atom_id res chain seq x y z
N ARG A 1 1.05 -8.12 -3.43
CA ARG A 1 2.21 -9.00 -3.65
C ARG A 1 2.70 -8.77 -5.06
N THR A 2 4.00 -8.58 -5.23
CA THR A 2 4.61 -8.49 -6.57
C THR A 2 5.19 -9.85 -6.93
N GLU A 3 4.93 -10.34 -8.13
CA GLU A 3 5.49 -11.59 -8.67
C GLU A 3 6.65 -11.28 -9.64
N ASP A 4 7.59 -12.21 -9.77
CA ASP A 4 8.75 -12.11 -10.69
C ASP A 4 8.38 -12.27 -12.18
N ALA A 5 7.09 -12.17 -12.51
CA ALA A 5 6.58 -12.21 -13.87
C ALA A 5 6.15 -10.80 -14.33
N PRO A 6 6.24 -10.47 -15.63
CA PRO A 6 5.82 -9.16 -16.13
C PRO A 6 4.32 -8.91 -15.93
N TYR A 7 3.50 -9.95 -16.02
CA TYR A 7 2.05 -9.91 -15.88
C TYR A 7 1.56 -11.14 -15.10
N VAL A 8 0.54 -10.96 -14.27
CA VAL A 8 -0.14 -12.05 -13.56
C VAL A 8 -1.51 -12.31 -14.17
N HIS A 9 -1.79 -13.59 -14.48
CA HIS A 9 -3.07 -13.97 -15.05
C HIS A 9 -4.23 -13.69 -14.07
N ASN A 10 -5.36 -13.24 -14.61
CA ASN A 10 -6.50 -12.78 -13.85
C ASN A 10 -6.99 -13.75 -12.76
N VAL A 11 -6.94 -15.05 -13.00
CA VAL A 11 -7.37 -16.09 -12.05
C VAL A 11 -6.49 -16.14 -10.79
N ARG A 12 -5.22 -15.74 -10.90
CA ARG A 12 -4.28 -15.70 -9.76
C ARG A 12 -4.09 -14.28 -9.19
N ARG A 13 -4.83 -13.29 -9.71
CA ARG A 13 -4.64 -11.88 -9.33
C ARG A 13 -5.14 -11.60 -7.93
N VAL A 14 -6.19 -12.29 -7.48
CA VAL A 14 -6.75 -12.10 -6.14
C VAL A 14 -6.84 -13.46 -5.47
N THR A 15 -6.49 -13.51 -4.19
CA THR A 15 -6.70 -14.69 -3.33
C THR A 15 -7.38 -14.22 -2.07
N ILE A 16 -8.55 -14.79 -1.79
CA ILE A 16 -9.38 -14.44 -0.65
C ILE A 16 -9.33 -15.59 0.35
N GLU A 17 -9.03 -15.26 1.59
CA GLU A 17 -8.96 -16.22 2.68
C GLU A 17 -9.78 -15.71 3.85
N GLN A 18 -10.74 -16.52 4.30
CA GLN A 18 -11.51 -16.21 5.50
C GLN A 18 -10.74 -16.68 6.73
N LEU A 19 -10.29 -15.72 7.54
CA LEU A 19 -9.54 -16.00 8.78
C LEU A 19 -10.49 -16.13 9.98
N SER A 20 -11.66 -15.47 9.93
CA SER A 20 -12.72 -15.58 10.95
C SER A 20 -14.10 -15.27 10.34
N PRO A 21 -15.21 -15.45 11.08
CA PRO A 21 -16.56 -15.13 10.59
C PRO A 21 -16.74 -13.67 10.13
N THR A 22 -15.91 -12.74 10.61
CA THR A 22 -15.97 -11.30 10.30
C THR A 22 -14.66 -10.74 9.75
N PHE A 23 -13.66 -11.59 9.51
CA PHE A 23 -12.33 -11.16 9.10
C PHE A 23 -11.83 -11.95 7.89
N TRP A 24 -11.51 -11.22 6.83
CA TRP A 24 -11.00 -11.75 5.57
C TRP A 24 -9.65 -11.14 5.25
N ARG A 25 -8.76 -11.96 4.70
CA ARG A 25 -7.50 -11.55 4.11
C ARG A 25 -7.63 -11.63 2.59
N VAL A 26 -7.39 -10.51 1.92
CA VAL A 26 -7.33 -10.44 0.46
C VAL A 26 -5.90 -10.15 0.06
N VAL A 27 -5.32 -11.02 -0.76
CA VAL A 27 -3.98 -10.85 -1.33
C VAL A 27 -4.13 -10.59 -2.82
N ALA A 28 -3.75 -9.39 -3.26
CA ALA A 28 -3.67 -9.05 -4.67
C ALA A 28 -2.24 -9.28 -5.20
N SER A 29 -2.09 -10.02 -6.29
CA SER A 29 -0.81 -10.38 -6.92
C SER A 29 -0.68 -9.69 -8.27
N TYR A 30 0.38 -8.91 -8.44
CA TYR A 30 0.67 -8.13 -9.64
C TYR A 30 2.05 -8.47 -10.18
N GLY A 31 2.21 -8.42 -11.50
CA GLY A 31 3.53 -8.48 -12.13
C GLY A 31 4.29 -7.18 -11.92
N TRP A 32 5.62 -7.24 -12.02
CA TRP A 32 6.49 -6.06 -11.84
C TRP A 32 6.23 -4.93 -12.85
N ARG A 33 5.51 -5.23 -13.94
CA ARG A 33 5.19 -4.29 -15.02
C ARG A 33 3.73 -3.80 -14.98
N GLU A 34 2.96 -4.23 -13.99
CA GLU A 34 1.56 -3.86 -13.82
C GLU A 34 1.41 -2.75 -12.78
N THR A 35 0.50 -1.80 -13.05
CA THR A 35 0.10 -0.80 -12.06
C THR A 35 -1.02 -1.37 -11.21
N PRO A 36 -0.87 -1.45 -9.87
CA PRO A 36 -1.90 -1.99 -9.02
C PRO A 36 -3.06 -1.00 -8.87
N ASN A 37 -4.28 -1.45 -9.12
CA ASN A 37 -5.49 -0.64 -8.94
C ASN A 37 -6.41 -1.31 -7.90
N VAL A 38 -6.77 -0.56 -6.86
CA VAL A 38 -7.58 -1.10 -5.75
C VAL A 38 -9.03 -1.34 -6.16
N GLU A 39 -9.62 -0.50 -7.01
CA GLU A 39 -10.98 -0.67 -7.52
C GLU A 39 -11.14 -1.99 -8.28
N GLU A 40 -10.14 -2.36 -9.07
CA GLU A 40 -10.11 -3.65 -9.76
C GLU A 40 -10.10 -4.83 -8.78
N VAL A 41 -9.34 -4.72 -7.69
CA VAL A 41 -9.30 -5.76 -6.64
C VAL A 41 -10.68 -5.92 -6.00
N PHE A 42 -11.36 -4.82 -5.65
CA PHE A 42 -12.69 -4.86 -5.07
C PHE A 42 -13.73 -5.49 -6.02
N HIS A 43 -13.67 -5.13 -7.31
CA HIS A 43 -14.54 -5.73 -8.32
C HIS A 43 -14.36 -7.25 -8.40
N ARG A 44 -13.10 -7.72 -8.39
CA ARG A 44 -12.78 -9.16 -8.42
C ARG A 44 -13.19 -9.88 -7.13
N CYS A 45 -13.01 -9.26 -5.98
CA CYS A 45 -13.52 -9.80 -4.71
C CYS A 45 -15.04 -10.03 -4.77
N GLY A 46 -15.78 -9.09 -5.37
CA GLY A 46 -17.21 -9.22 -5.58
C GLY A 46 -17.59 -10.43 -6.45
N LEU A 47 -16.81 -10.72 -7.50
CA LEU A 47 -17.02 -11.88 -8.37
C LEU A 47 -16.76 -13.22 -7.65
N GLU A 48 -15.82 -13.25 -6.69
CA GLU A 48 -15.50 -14.44 -5.90
C GLU A 48 -16.36 -14.60 -4.63
N GLY A 49 -17.44 -13.82 -4.51
CA GLY A 49 -18.44 -13.97 -3.44
C GLY A 49 -18.20 -13.11 -2.20
N LEU A 50 -17.26 -12.15 -2.26
CA LEU A 50 -17.06 -11.14 -1.23
C LEU A 50 -17.48 -9.75 -1.75
N PRO A 51 -18.78 -9.39 -1.70
CA PRO A 51 -19.26 -8.11 -2.18
C PRO A 51 -18.78 -6.98 -1.28
N CYS A 52 -17.70 -6.30 -1.67
CA CYS A 52 -17.20 -5.11 -1.00
C CYS A 52 -17.39 -3.89 -1.91
N ARG A 53 -17.94 -2.81 -1.36
CA ARG A 53 -18.06 -1.54 -2.07
C ARG A 53 -17.00 -0.57 -1.60
N MET A 54 -16.22 -0.04 -2.54
CA MET A 54 -15.23 0.99 -2.26
C MET A 54 -15.86 2.27 -1.68
N SER A 55 -17.16 2.50 -1.94
CA SER A 55 -17.94 3.62 -1.41
C SER A 55 -18.12 3.63 0.10
N GLU A 56 -18.22 2.43 0.69
CA GLU A 56 -18.60 2.20 2.09
C GLU A 56 -17.40 1.75 2.93
N THR A 57 -16.22 1.62 2.32
CA THR A 57 -15.01 1.09 2.97
C THR A 57 -14.05 2.21 3.34
N SER A 58 -13.58 2.18 4.58
CA SER A 58 -12.49 3.04 5.08
C SER A 58 -11.15 2.35 4.88
N PHE A 59 -10.17 3.06 4.33
CA PHE A 59 -8.83 2.54 4.12
C PHE A 59 -7.91 3.00 5.24
N PHE A 60 -7.22 2.06 5.87
CA PHE A 60 -6.18 2.36 6.86
C PHE A 60 -4.83 2.06 6.24
N MET A 61 -3.91 3.02 6.30
CA MET A 61 -2.55 2.85 5.78
C MET A 61 -1.55 3.34 6.81
N SER A 62 -0.49 2.57 7.05
CA SER A 62 0.63 3.02 7.88
C SER A 62 1.48 4.02 7.10
N HIS A 63 1.72 5.19 7.68
CA HIS A 63 2.67 6.16 7.16
C HIS A 63 3.87 6.25 8.09
N GLU A 64 5.05 5.92 7.59
CA GLU A 64 6.30 6.05 8.35
C GLU A 64 6.85 7.47 8.17
N SER A 65 6.90 8.23 9.27
CA SER A 65 7.57 9.52 9.29
C SER A 65 8.98 9.36 9.84
N LEU A 66 9.97 9.68 9.00
CA LEU A 66 11.38 9.58 9.34
C LEU A 66 11.82 10.81 10.15
N ILE A 67 12.33 10.59 11.35
CA ILE A 67 12.86 11.64 12.23
C ILE A 67 14.38 11.46 12.38
N LEU A 68 15.11 12.57 12.24
CA LEU A 68 16.57 12.61 12.38
C LEU A 68 16.95 12.75 13.84
N THR A 69 17.63 11.75 14.40
CA THR A 69 18.19 11.81 15.76
C THR A 69 19.52 12.60 15.77
N LYS A 70 19.91 13.17 16.92
CA LYS A 70 21.15 13.96 17.06
C LYS A 70 22.37 13.10 16.69
N ARG A 71 22.99 13.41 15.54
CA ARG A 71 24.20 12.77 15.00
C ARG A 71 25.25 13.82 14.63
N PRO A 72 26.53 13.46 14.53
CA PRO A 72 27.57 14.39 14.09
C PRO A 72 27.27 14.96 12.69
N TRP A 73 27.79 16.15 12.42
CA TRP A 73 27.37 17.02 11.30
C TRP A 73 27.39 16.35 9.91
N TYR A 74 28.34 15.44 9.67
CA TYR A 74 28.47 14.73 8.39
C TYR A 74 27.37 13.67 8.17
N LEU A 75 26.90 13.02 9.24
CA LEU A 75 25.77 12.08 9.21
C LEU A 75 24.44 12.83 9.08
N TYR A 76 24.35 14.02 9.67
CA TYR A 76 23.16 14.87 9.58
C TYR A 76 22.89 15.35 8.14
N LEU A 77 23.92 15.72 7.39
CA LEU A 77 23.80 16.07 5.96
C LEU A 77 23.28 14.88 5.13
N ARG A 78 23.83 13.68 5.35
CA ARG A 78 23.36 12.45 4.67
C ARG A 78 21.91 12.14 5.03
N GLY A 79 21.55 12.27 6.31
CA GLY A 79 20.18 12.08 6.77
C GLY A 79 19.20 13.08 6.18
N LYS A 80 19.57 14.37 6.09
CA LYS A 80 18.74 15.38 5.41
C LYS A 80 18.52 15.07 3.93
N LEU A 81 19.56 14.65 3.23
CA LEU A 81 19.43 14.25 1.83
C LEU A 81 18.51 13.03 1.68
N PHE A 82 18.65 12.03 2.56
CA PHE A 82 17.79 10.85 2.58
C PHE A 82 16.32 11.20 2.83
N VAL A 83 16.04 12.05 3.82
CA VAL A 83 14.66 12.52 4.11
C VAL A 83 14.09 13.29 2.92
N ALA A 84 14.88 14.15 2.28
CA ALA A 84 14.45 14.87 1.09
C ALA A 84 14.11 13.92 -0.06
N LEU A 85 14.96 12.93 -0.35
CA LEU A 85 14.70 11.92 -1.38
C LEU A 85 13.47 11.06 -1.05
N SER A 86 13.34 10.62 0.20
CA SER A 86 12.21 9.82 0.66
C SER A 86 10.87 10.56 0.56
N ARG A 87 10.86 11.88 0.78
CA ARG A 87 9.65 12.72 0.60
C ARG A 87 9.29 12.93 -0.87
N ASN A 88 10.26 12.85 -1.78
CA ASN A 88 10.05 12.97 -3.23
C ASN A 88 9.76 11.62 -3.89
N ALA A 89 9.92 10.51 -3.17
CA ALA A 89 9.55 9.20 -3.68
C ALA A 89 8.02 9.09 -3.84
N LEU A 90 7.60 8.31 -4.83
CA LEU A 90 6.18 8.04 -5.09
C LEU A 90 5.52 7.50 -3.81
N ARG A 91 4.44 8.15 -3.35
CA ARG A 91 3.73 7.70 -2.14
C ARG A 91 2.90 6.46 -2.50
N ALA A 92 2.85 5.51 -1.57
CA ALA A 92 2.06 4.29 -1.73
C ALA A 92 0.57 4.51 -2.11
N PRO A 93 -0.20 5.44 -1.51
CA PRO A 93 -1.62 5.58 -1.83
C PRO A 93 -1.84 6.16 -3.24
N ASP A 94 -0.92 7.00 -3.72
CA ASP A 94 -0.95 7.54 -5.09
C ASP A 94 -0.70 6.42 -6.12
N GLN A 95 0.13 5.43 -5.78
CA GLN A 95 0.36 4.27 -6.62
C GLN A 95 -0.87 3.34 -6.73
N PHE A 96 -1.72 3.33 -5.70
CA PHE A 96 -2.89 2.45 -5.62
C PHE A 96 -4.21 3.10 -6.08
N GLU A 97 -4.15 4.35 -6.54
CA GLU A 97 -5.29 5.15 -7.03
C GLU A 97 -6.45 5.25 -6.01
N ILE A 98 -6.12 5.26 -4.71
CA ILE A 98 -7.13 5.32 -3.65
C ILE A 98 -7.65 6.75 -3.52
N PRO A 99 -8.98 6.99 -3.50
CA PRO A 99 -9.52 8.32 -3.31
C PRO A 99 -9.03 8.95 -1.99
N PRO A 100 -8.45 10.17 -2.01
CA PRO A 100 -7.83 10.77 -0.82
C PRO A 100 -8.82 11.02 0.32
N ASN A 101 -10.11 11.19 0.02
CA ASN A 101 -11.15 11.44 1.02
C ASN A 101 -11.52 10.21 1.87
N ARG A 102 -10.88 9.04 1.66
CA ARG A 102 -11.17 7.79 2.40
C ARG A 102 -9.96 7.11 3.02
N VAL A 103 -8.78 7.71 2.91
CA VAL A 103 -7.55 7.18 3.49
C VAL A 103 -7.33 7.78 4.87
N ILE A 104 -7.28 6.93 5.87
CA ILE A 104 -6.83 7.28 7.22
C ILE A 104 -5.38 6.82 7.34
N GLU A 105 -4.47 7.79 7.34
CA GLU A 105 -3.04 7.53 7.55
C GLU A 105 -2.74 7.40 9.04
N LEU A 106 -2.30 6.22 9.48
CA LEU A 106 -1.80 5.96 10.82
C LEU A 106 -0.30 6.25 10.84
N GLY A 107 0.07 7.44 11.30
CA GLY A 107 1.46 7.89 11.39
C GLY A 107 2.21 7.17 12.50
N THR A 108 3.27 6.44 12.14
CA THR A 108 4.27 5.92 13.08
C THR A 108 5.59 6.66 12.86
N GLN A 109 6.24 7.07 13.95
CA GLN A 109 7.52 7.77 13.89
C GLN A 109 8.65 6.75 13.98
N VAL A 110 9.53 6.75 12.98
CA VAL A 110 10.71 5.89 12.94
C VAL A 110 11.95 6.78 13.02
N GLU A 111 12.79 6.52 14.01
CA GLU A 111 14.07 7.22 14.18
C GLU A 111 15.16 6.54 13.34
N ILE A 112 15.97 7.35 12.64
CA ILE A 112 17.11 6.87 11.83
C ILE A 112 18.44 7.46 12.28
#